data_AF-A0A949ARX0-F1
#
_entry.id   AF-A0A949ARX0-F1
#
_cell.length_a   1.000
_cell.length_b   1.000
_cell.length_c   1.000
_cell.angle_alpha   90.00
_cell.angle_beta   90.00
_cell.angle_gamma   90.00
#
_symmetry.space_group_name_H-M   'P 1'
#
loop_
_entity.id
_entity.type
_entity.pdbx_description
1 polymer ?
#
loop_
_entity_poly.entity_id
_entity_poly.type
_entity_poly.pdbx_seq_one_letter_code
_entity_poly.pdbx_strand_id
1 'polypeptide(L)'
;MGVPDQYRGREQTYFKHRLLEAYLERLFMIVGHHEQTICYVDCFAGPWEEQGDDLGDISIARSLNIIKKCRGGLRKIGKNVQFRALFVEQKSKSFHKLQDYLSSRKDDGIDTQALNGSFHELIPEILK
;
A
#
# COMPACT_ATOMS: atom_id res chain seq x y z
N MET A 1 -12.48 23.23 -2.59
CA MET A 1 -11.21 22.57 -2.98
C MET A 1 -11.51 21.75 -4.23
N GLY A 2 -10.94 22.08 -5.38
CA GLY A 2 -11.20 21.36 -6.64
C GLY A 2 -10.27 20.17 -6.82
N VAL A 3 -10.65 19.23 -7.69
CA VAL A 3 -9.77 18.13 -8.10
C VAL A 3 -8.59 18.71 -8.90
N PRO A 4 -7.32 18.40 -8.57
CA PRO A 4 -6.16 18.89 -9.32
C PRO A 4 -6.22 18.44 -10.78
N ASP A 5 -5.67 19.24 -11.70
CA ASP A 5 -5.80 18.98 -13.14
C ASP A 5 -5.24 17.62 -13.59
N GLN A 6 -4.19 17.11 -12.93
CA GLN A 6 -3.61 15.78 -13.16
C GLN A 6 -4.58 14.60 -12.88
N TYR A 7 -5.67 14.88 -12.16
CA TYR A 7 -6.72 13.91 -11.82
C TYR A 7 -8.02 14.13 -12.59
N ARG A 8 -8.07 15.07 -13.56
CA ARG A 8 -9.27 15.21 -14.41
C ARG A 8 -9.52 13.91 -15.19
N GLY A 9 -10.76 13.43 -15.14
CA GLY A 9 -11.16 12.13 -15.70
C GLY A 9 -10.75 10.92 -14.86
N ARG A 10 -10.12 11.16 -13.69
CA ARG A 10 -9.68 10.15 -12.71
C ARG A 10 -9.91 10.64 -11.29
N GLU A 11 -11.01 11.32 -11.08
CA GLU A 11 -11.42 11.91 -9.81
C GLU A 11 -11.50 10.83 -8.70
N GLN A 12 -11.88 9.60 -9.06
CA GLN A 12 -11.88 8.44 -8.17
C GLN A 12 -10.48 8.11 -7.62
N THR A 13 -9.43 8.25 -8.43
CA THR A 13 -8.05 8.01 -8.02
C THR A 13 -7.57 9.10 -7.06
N TYR A 14 -7.96 10.35 -7.32
CA TYR A 14 -7.71 11.45 -6.38
C TYR A 14 -8.34 11.19 -5.02
N PHE A 15 -9.61 10.78 -5.01
CA PHE A 15 -10.32 10.45 -3.78
C PHE A 15 -9.63 9.29 -3.04
N LYS A 16 -9.28 8.20 -3.73
CA LYS A 16 -8.50 7.08 -3.16
C LYS A 16 -7.24 7.61 -2.47
N HIS A 17 -6.45 8.44 -3.15
CA HIS A 17 -5.22 8.98 -2.58
C HIS A 17 -5.44 9.83 -1.33
N ARG A 18 -6.38 10.78 -1.37
CA ARG A 18 -6.66 11.66 -0.22
C ARG A 18 -7.23 10.89 0.97
N LEU A 19 -8.07 9.90 0.69
CA LEU A 19 -8.62 9.02 1.73
C LEU A 19 -7.50 8.21 2.40
N LEU A 20 -6.62 7.59 1.62
CA LEU A 20 -5.49 6.82 2.15
C LEU A 20 -4.57 7.70 3.00
N GLU A 21 -4.23 8.91 2.55
CA GLU A 21 -3.42 9.86 3.32
C GLU A 21 -4.09 10.22 4.66
N ALA A 22 -5.36 10.61 4.63
CA ALA A 22 -6.05 11.13 5.82
C ALA A 22 -6.38 10.02 6.83
N TYR A 23 -6.58 8.79 6.36
CA TYR A 23 -7.08 7.70 7.18
C TYR A 23 -5.99 6.73 7.65
N LEU A 24 -5.09 6.29 6.77
CA LEU A 24 -4.14 5.21 7.09
C LEU A 24 -3.20 5.60 8.23
N GLU A 25 -2.71 6.84 8.26
CA GLU A 25 -1.79 7.27 9.31
C GLU A 25 -2.45 7.16 10.69
N ARG A 26 -3.67 7.70 10.82
CA ARG A 26 -4.41 7.64 12.07
C ARG A 26 -4.76 6.20 12.45
N LEU A 27 -5.19 5.40 11.49
CA LEU A 27 -5.51 3.99 11.69
C LEU A 27 -4.30 3.21 12.22
N PHE A 28 -3.15 3.30 11.55
CA PHE A 28 -1.95 2.55 11.93
C PHE A 28 -1.41 2.99 13.29
N MET A 29 -1.49 4.28 13.63
CA MET A 29 -1.09 4.75 14.95
C MET A 29 -2.01 4.21 16.06
N ILE A 30 -3.33 4.15 15.81
CA ILE A 30 -4.29 3.57 16.76
C ILE A 30 -4.05 2.07 16.92
N VAL A 31 -4.06 1.32 15.81
CA VAL A 31 -3.91 -0.14 15.85
C VAL A 31 -2.55 -0.53 16.41
N GLY A 32 -1.46 0.14 15.99
CA GLY A 32 -0.10 -0.16 16.44
C GLY A 32 0.18 0.22 17.90
N HIS A 33 -0.72 0.96 18.54
CA HIS A 33 -0.66 1.18 19.97
C HIS A 33 -1.06 -0.09 20.76
N HIS A 34 -1.97 -0.89 20.20
CA HIS A 34 -2.54 -2.08 20.81
C HIS A 34 -1.96 -3.39 20.26
N GLU A 35 -1.63 -3.42 18.98
CA GLU A 35 -1.16 -4.60 18.26
C GLU A 35 0.33 -4.53 17.95
N GLN A 36 1.00 -5.68 17.99
CA GLN A 36 2.42 -5.80 17.63
C GLN A 36 2.65 -6.01 16.13
N THR A 37 1.60 -6.41 15.40
CA THR A 37 1.65 -6.69 13.97
C THR A 37 0.46 -6.06 13.26
N ILE A 38 0.71 -5.39 12.14
CA ILE A 38 -0.33 -4.84 11.27
C ILE A 38 -0.18 -5.43 9.87
N CYS A 39 -1.25 -6.08 9.39
CA CYS A 39 -1.35 -6.54 8.01
C CYS A 39 -2.12 -5.50 7.18
N TYR A 40 -1.43 -4.82 6.27
CA TYR A 40 -2.02 -3.95 5.26
C TYR A 40 -2.17 -4.73 3.95
N VAL A 41 -3.35 -4.69 3.36
CA VAL A 41 -3.64 -5.37 2.10
C VAL A 41 -4.20 -4.36 1.10
N ASP A 42 -3.50 -4.13 0.00
CA ASP A 42 -4.04 -3.41 -1.16
C ASP A 42 -4.57 -4.45 -2.16
N CYS A 43 -5.89 -4.57 -2.21
CA CYS A 43 -6.58 -5.57 -3.03
C CYS A 43 -6.55 -5.27 -4.53
N PHE A 44 -6.14 -4.06 -4.93
CA PHE A 44 -6.14 -3.57 -6.31
C PHE A 44 -4.92 -2.67 -6.54
N ALA A 45 -3.73 -3.29 -6.53
CA ALA A 45 -2.47 -2.55 -6.60
C ALA A 45 -2.12 -2.02 -8.00
N GLY A 46 -2.78 -2.50 -9.08
CA GLY A 46 -2.62 -1.98 -10.44
C GLY A 46 -3.81 -1.14 -10.95
N PRO A 47 -3.63 -0.42 -12.09
CA PRO A 47 -3.00 -0.96 -13.29
C PRO A 47 -1.66 -0.29 -13.66
N TRP A 48 -0.68 -1.10 -14.07
CA TRP A 48 0.53 -0.65 -14.77
C TRP A 48 0.27 -0.67 -16.28
N GLU A 49 -0.38 0.36 -16.83
CA GLU A 49 -0.68 0.44 -18.27
C GLU A 49 0.54 0.88 -19.10
N GLU A 50 0.61 0.39 -20.34
CA GLU A 50 1.73 0.57 -21.28
C GLU A 50 1.81 1.99 -21.89
N GLN A 51 0.84 2.88 -21.60
CA GLN A 51 0.81 4.28 -22.07
C GLN A 51 0.18 5.21 -21.02
N GLY A 52 0.98 5.67 -20.06
CA GLY A 52 0.63 6.79 -19.17
C GLY A 52 -0.21 6.41 -17.94
N ASP A 53 0.45 6.25 -16.79
CA ASP A 53 0.42 7.25 -15.71
C ASP A 53 1.00 6.68 -14.41
N ASP A 54 1.93 7.43 -13.81
CA ASP A 54 2.66 7.18 -12.56
C ASP A 54 1.77 6.97 -11.31
N LEU A 55 0.44 6.93 -11.45
CA LEU A 55 -0.50 6.95 -10.33
C LEU A 55 -0.54 5.64 -9.54
N GLY A 56 -0.36 4.49 -10.20
CA GLY A 56 -0.23 3.20 -9.53
C GLY A 56 0.99 3.20 -8.60
N ASP A 57 2.13 3.63 -9.14
CA ASP A 57 3.40 3.80 -8.44
C ASP A 57 3.24 4.74 -7.25
N ILE A 58 2.53 5.86 -7.44
CA ILE A 58 2.26 6.83 -6.37
C ILE A 58 1.46 6.20 -5.26
N SER A 59 0.44 5.37 -5.54
CA SER A 59 -0.42 4.80 -4.49
C SER A 59 0.33 3.80 -3.60
N ILE A 60 1.09 2.88 -4.19
CA ILE A 60 1.90 1.89 -3.47
C ILE A 60 3.01 2.59 -2.69
N ALA A 61 3.76 3.48 -3.35
CA ALA A 61 4.84 4.23 -2.72
C ALA A 61 4.32 5.06 -1.54
N ARG A 62 3.15 5.69 -1.69
CA ARG A 62 2.49 6.47 -0.65
C ARG A 62 2.08 5.60 0.54
N SER A 63 1.42 4.46 0.31
CA SER A 63 1.05 3.55 1.40
C SER A 63 2.28 3.07 2.16
N LEU A 64 3.36 2.68 1.47
CA LEU A 64 4.61 2.29 2.11
C LEU A 64 5.27 3.44 2.89
N ASN A 65 5.23 4.66 2.37
CA ASN A 65 5.76 5.84 3.06
C ASN A 65 4.96 6.15 4.34
N ILE A 66 3.63 6.01 4.30
CA ILE A 66 2.76 6.15 5.48
C ILE A 66 3.10 5.07 6.51
N ILE A 67 3.24 3.81 6.08
CA ILE A 67 3.63 2.70 6.96
C ILE A 67 4.97 2.99 7.64
N LYS A 68 5.99 3.40 6.87
CA LYS A 68 7.32 3.75 7.39
C LYS A 68 7.27 4.89 8.41
N LYS A 69 6.50 5.94 8.11
CA LYS A 69 6.27 7.07 9.03
C LYS A 69 5.63 6.59 10.32
N CYS A 70 4.57 5.79 10.23
CA CYS A 70 3.84 5.29 11.40
C CYS A 70 4.70 4.38 12.26
N ARG A 71 5.44 3.42 11.66
CA ARG A 71 6.39 2.56 12.37
C ARG A 71 7.44 3.39 13.11
N GLY A 72 7.99 4.42 12.47
CA GLY A 72 8.93 5.34 13.12
C GLY A 72 8.31 6.09 14.30
N GLY A 73 7.06 6.55 14.17
CA GLY A 73 6.29 7.17 15.24
C GLY A 73 6.02 6.23 16.42
N LEU A 74 5.59 5.00 16.13
CA LEU A 74 5.33 3.95 17.10
C LEU A 74 6.61 3.56 17.86
N ARG A 75 7.74 3.43 17.16
CA ARG A 75 9.04 3.15 17.79
C ARG A 75 9.44 4.24 18.80
N LYS A 76 9.18 5.51 18.50
CA LYS A 76 9.48 6.64 19.41
C LYS A 76 8.68 6.58 20.72
N ILE A 77 7.50 5.95 20.72
CA ILE A 77 6.68 5.75 21.92
C ILE A 77 6.85 4.35 22.53
N GLY A 78 7.93 3.64 22.18
CA GLY A 78 8.27 2.33 22.74
C GLY A 78 7.51 1.15 22.13
N LYS A 79 6.80 1.34 21.01
CA LYS A 79 6.07 0.26 20.31
C LYS A 79 6.86 -0.21 19.11
N ASN A 80 7.32 -1.47 19.12
CA ASN A 80 8.04 -2.07 18.00
C ASN A 80 7.10 -2.91 17.13
N VAL A 81 6.34 -2.23 16.27
CA VAL A 81 5.33 -2.88 15.41
C VAL A 81 5.93 -3.39 14.11
N GLN A 82 5.62 -4.64 13.76
CA GLN A 82 5.93 -5.24 12.47
C GLN A 82 4.80 -4.97 11.49
N PHE A 83 5.15 -4.58 10.27
CA PHE A 83 4.18 -4.41 9.20
C PHE A 83 4.34 -5.51 8.18
N ARG A 84 3.22 -6.11 7.77
CA ARG A 84 3.12 -6.95 6.58
C ARG A 84 2.26 -6.19 5.57
N ALA A 85 2.81 -5.88 4.41
CA ALA A 85 2.15 -5.13 3.35
C ALA A 85 2.00 -6.01 2.11
N LEU A 86 0.78 -6.43 1.83
CA LEU A 86 0.41 -7.29 0.72
C LEU A 86 -0.21 -6.47 -0.40
N PHE A 87 0.25 -6.68 -1.63
CA PHE A 87 -0.24 -5.99 -2.81
C PHE A 87 -0.73 -7.02 -3.82
N VAL A 88 -2.03 -7.02 -4.12
CA VAL A 88 -2.66 -7.97 -5.02
C VAL A 88 -2.76 -7.39 -6.43
N GLU A 89 -2.28 -8.14 -7.42
CA GLU A 89 -2.41 -7.80 -8.84
C GLU A 89 -2.75 -9.03 -9.68
N GLN A 90 -3.78 -8.93 -10.50
CA GLN A 90 -4.26 -10.04 -11.32
C GLN A 90 -3.50 -10.16 -12.65
N LYS A 91 -3.22 -9.02 -13.32
CA LYS A 91 -2.55 -8.99 -14.61
C LYS A 91 -1.09 -9.37 -14.43
N SER A 92 -0.70 -10.55 -14.96
CA SER A 92 0.66 -11.10 -14.81
C SER A 92 1.76 -10.11 -15.20
N LYS A 93 1.64 -9.37 -16.33
CA LYS A 93 2.63 -8.35 -16.72
C LYS A 93 2.80 -7.24 -15.66
N SER A 94 1.69 -6.75 -15.11
CA SER A 94 1.70 -5.71 -14.08
C SER A 94 2.21 -6.23 -12.75
N PHE A 95 1.90 -7.50 -12.43
CA PHE A 95 2.41 -8.20 -11.26
C PHE A 95 3.94 -8.29 -11.27
N HIS A 96 4.57 -8.64 -12.40
CA HIS A 96 6.04 -8.72 -12.46
C HIS A 96 6.69 -7.37 -12.15
N LYS A 97 6.15 -6.26 -12.71
CA LYS A 97 6.63 -4.92 -12.39
C LYS A 97 6.46 -4.56 -10.91
N LEU A 98 5.31 -4.90 -10.34
CA LEU A 98 5.03 -4.73 -8.91
C LEU A 98 6.03 -5.52 -8.05
N GLN A 99 6.28 -6.78 -8.42
CA GLN A 99 7.22 -7.66 -7.72
C GLN A 99 8.65 -7.12 -7.78
N ASP A 100 9.10 -6.64 -8.95
CA ASP A 100 10.41 -6.01 -9.12
C ASP A 100 10.54 -4.74 -8.27
N TYR A 101 9.51 -3.89 -8.29
CA TYR A 101 9.45 -2.67 -7.48
C TYR A 101 9.56 -2.99 -5.99
N LEU A 102 8.77 -3.93 -5.46
CA LEU A 102 8.81 -4.30 -4.05
C LEU A 102 10.14 -4.96 -3.67
N SER A 103 10.69 -5.83 -4.53
CA SER A 103 11.97 -6.51 -4.28
C SER A 103 13.16 -5.54 -4.26
N SER A 104 13.06 -4.43 -4.98
CA SER A 104 14.07 -3.36 -4.95
C SER A 104 14.09 -2.57 -3.64
N ARG A 105 13.00 -2.61 -2.86
CA ARG A 105 12.88 -1.89 -1.59
C ARG A 105 13.33 -2.76 -0.43
N LYS A 106 14.19 -2.20 0.42
CA LYS A 106 14.58 -2.79 1.71
C LYS A 106 14.22 -1.82 2.81
N ASP A 107 13.01 -1.96 3.34
CA ASP A 107 12.52 -1.17 4.46
C ASP A 107 12.51 -2.04 5.74
N ASP A 108 13.37 -1.73 6.72
CA ASP A 108 13.54 -2.52 7.96
C ASP A 108 12.19 -2.75 8.67
N GLY A 109 11.87 -4.04 8.89
CA GLY A 109 10.64 -4.60 9.48
C GLY A 109 9.32 -4.12 8.88
N ILE A 110 9.36 -3.84 7.59
CA ILE A 110 8.17 -3.86 6.74
C ILE A 110 8.39 -5.03 5.78
N ASP A 111 7.62 -6.10 5.97
CA ASP A 111 7.58 -7.23 5.03
C ASP A 111 6.62 -6.88 3.90
N THR A 112 7.12 -6.83 2.66
CA THR A 112 6.33 -6.49 1.48
C THR A 112 6.24 -7.68 0.55
N GLN A 113 5.02 -8.03 0.11
CA GLN A 113 4.80 -9.14 -0.81
C GLN A 113 3.82 -8.73 -1.91
N ALA A 114 4.15 -9.10 -3.14
CA ALA A 114 3.21 -9.05 -4.26
C ALA A 114 2.52 -10.42 -4.38
N LEU A 115 1.20 -10.44 -4.58
CA LEU A 115 0.42 -11.66 -4.81
C LEU A 115 -0.21 -11.60 -6.22
N ASN A 116 0.01 -12.64 -7.03
CA ASN A 116 -0.56 -12.72 -8.37
C ASN A 116 -1.90 -13.48 -8.37
N GLY A 117 -2.99 -12.78 -8.62
CA GLY A 117 -4.33 -13.36 -8.65
C GLY A 117 -5.41 -12.32 -8.38
N SER A 118 -6.67 -12.76 -8.33
CA SER A 118 -7.72 -11.89 -7.82
C SER A 118 -7.72 -11.89 -6.29
N PHE A 119 -8.17 -10.79 -5.68
CA PHE A 119 -8.29 -10.69 -4.22
C PHE A 119 -9.07 -11.85 -3.61
N HIS A 120 -10.19 -12.24 -4.22
CA HIS A 120 -11.07 -13.30 -3.70
C HIS A 120 -10.39 -14.67 -3.67
N GLU A 121 -9.60 -15.00 -4.68
CA GLU A 121 -8.84 -16.26 -4.75
C GLU A 121 -7.71 -16.31 -3.73
N LEU A 122 -7.16 -15.13 -3.37
CA LEU A 122 -6.01 -14.99 -2.51
C LEU A 122 -6.36 -14.83 -1.03
N ILE A 123 -7.65 -14.77 -0.65
CA ILE A 123 -8.08 -14.69 0.75
C ILE A 123 -7.41 -15.76 1.64
N PRO A 124 -7.34 -17.05 1.24
CA PRO A 124 -6.69 -18.07 2.05
C PRO A 124 -5.18 -17.85 2.24
N GLU A 125 -4.52 -17.16 1.32
CA GLU A 125 -3.10 -16.83 1.40
C GLU A 125 -2.86 -15.56 2.23
N ILE A 126 -3.75 -14.59 2.11
CA ILE A 126 -3.73 -13.33 2.88
C ILE A 126 -3.94 -13.59 4.38
N LEU A 127 -4.80 -14.56 4.75
CA LEU A 127 -5.15 -14.86 6.14
C LEU A 127 -4.17 -15.80 6.88
N LYS A 128 -3.13 -16.29 6.21
CA LYS A 128 -2.03 -17.02 6.86
C LYS A 128 -1.15 -16.07 7.67
#